data_AF-A0A9X0WLI5-F1
#
_entry.id   AF-A0A9X0WLI5-F1
#
_cell.length_a   1.000
_cell.length_b   1.000
_cell.length_c   1.000
_cell.angle_alpha   90.00
_cell.angle_beta   90.00
_cell.angle_gamma   90.00
#
_symmetry.space_group_name_H-M   'P 1'
#
loop_
_entity.id
_entity.type
_entity.pdbx_description
1 polymer ?
#
loop_
_entity_poly.entity_id
_entity_poly.type
_entity_poly.pdbx_seq_one_letter_code
_entity_poly.pdbx_strand_id
1 'polypeptide(L)'
;MAWTLDIKGLTQPFSALGHSARKPHTLDYPRRPTPPAKGYRGFHVNNLDTCAGCGNCQDICMNEAIDMIQVDDDINPKNASGLIPRIDYGRCCWCGLCIDVCGPDSLAFETDYIYVSPDPNSFLYLPKKRADEAGADGEAPQQP
;
A
#
# COMPACT_ATOMS: atom_id res chain seq x y z
N MET A 1 46.84 37.00 -13.14
CA MET A 1 45.82 36.09 -12.59
C MET A 1 46.54 35.04 -11.75
N ALA A 2 46.72 35.29 -10.46
CA ALA A 2 47.42 34.37 -9.57
C ALA A 2 46.41 33.35 -9.04
N TRP A 3 46.50 32.11 -9.54
CA TRP A 3 45.80 30.97 -8.96
C TRP A 3 46.53 30.60 -7.67
N THR A 4 46.04 31.09 -6.53
CA THR A 4 46.50 30.62 -5.23
C THR A 4 46.00 29.19 -5.05
N LEU A 5 46.93 28.24 -4.92
CA LEU A 5 46.62 26.84 -4.63
C LEU A 5 45.87 26.76 -3.29
N ASP A 6 44.57 26.46 -3.34
CA ASP A 6 43.75 26.22 -2.16
C ASP A 6 44.01 24.82 -1.60
N ILE A 7 45.03 24.73 -0.75
CA ILE A 7 45.45 23.49 -0.09
C ILE A 7 44.34 22.94 0.82
N LYS A 8 43.51 23.81 1.41
CA LYS A 8 42.39 23.38 2.24
C LYS A 8 41.31 22.73 1.38
N GLY A 9 40.96 23.35 0.25
CA GLY A 9 40.03 22.77 -0.73
C GLY A 9 40.53 21.43 -1.30
N LEU A 10 41.84 21.30 -1.54
CA LEU A 10 42.44 20.05 -2.03
C LEU A 10 42.47 18.92 -0.98
N THR A 11 42.56 19.26 0.32
CA THR A 11 42.68 18.27 1.41
C THR A 11 41.34 17.86 2.02
N GLN A 12 40.30 18.70 1.88
CA GLN A 12 38.96 18.44 2.41
C GLN A 12 38.33 17.12 1.92
N PRO A 13 38.46 16.70 0.64
CA PRO A 13 37.92 15.43 0.16
C PRO A 13 38.48 14.21 0.90
N PHE A 14 39.73 14.26 1.38
CA PHE A 14 40.32 13.13 2.12
C PHE A 14 39.69 12.91 3.49
N SER A 15 39.03 13.92 4.08
CA SER A 15 38.24 13.73 5.30
C SER A 15 37.03 12.81 5.09
N ALA A 16 36.56 12.66 3.84
CA ALA A 16 35.48 11.74 3.51
C ALA A 16 35.89 10.27 3.73
N LEU A 17 37.18 9.94 3.64
CA LEU A 17 37.70 8.59 3.86
C LEU A 17 37.41 8.06 5.28
N GLY A 18 37.24 8.96 6.27
CA GLY A 18 36.82 8.60 7.62
C GLY A 18 35.40 8.01 7.71
N HIS A 19 34.57 8.17 6.69
CA HIS A 19 33.23 7.57 6.64
C HIS A 19 33.27 6.08 6.31
N SER A 20 34.34 5.55 5.71
CA SER A 20 34.48 4.13 5.40
C SER A 20 34.56 3.24 6.64
N ALA A 21 34.99 3.79 7.78
CA ALA A 21 35.03 3.09 9.06
C ALA A 21 33.67 3.05 9.79
N ARG A 22 32.65 3.79 9.30
CA ARG A 22 31.32 3.82 9.92
C ARG A 22 30.48 2.65 9.41
N LYS A 23 29.57 2.14 10.25
CA LYS A 23 28.60 1.13 9.84
C LYS A 23 27.66 1.72 8.77
N PRO A 24 27.39 1.01 7.67
CA PRO A 24 26.48 1.51 6.64
C PRO A 24 25.05 1.59 7.19
N HIS A 25 24.34 2.66 6.81
CA HIS A 25 22.92 2.84 7.10
C HIS A 25 22.01 2.15 6.06
N THR A 26 22.58 1.40 5.13
CA THR A 26 21.85 0.69 4.08
C THR A 26 21.04 -0.47 4.65
N LEU A 27 19.81 -0.63 4.17
CA LEU A 27 18.98 -1.80 4.44
C LEU A 27 19.26 -2.87 3.38
N ASP A 28 19.33 -4.12 3.82
CA ASP A 28 19.66 -5.28 2.98
C ASP A 28 18.38 -5.87 2.37
N TYR A 29 17.73 -5.11 1.50
CA TYR A 29 16.54 -5.54 0.78
C TYR A 29 16.94 -6.31 -0.50
N PRO A 30 16.32 -7.46 -0.84
CA PRO A 30 15.15 -8.10 -0.22
C PRO A 30 15.47 -9.13 0.89
N ARG A 31 16.74 -9.38 1.22
CA ARG A 31 17.14 -10.46 2.15
C ARG A 31 16.68 -10.24 3.60
N ARG A 32 16.58 -8.98 4.03
CA ARG A 32 16.13 -8.57 5.37
C ARG A 32 15.16 -7.39 5.22
N PRO A 33 13.87 -7.68 4.94
CA PRO A 33 12.85 -6.64 4.84
C PRO A 33 12.61 -6.00 6.20
N THR A 34 12.39 -4.69 6.21
CA THR A 34 12.00 -3.98 7.42
C THR A 34 10.50 -4.11 7.64
N PRO A 35 10.04 -4.35 8.87
CA PRO A 35 8.61 -4.37 9.15
C PRO A 35 8.00 -2.99 8.86
N PRO A 36 6.81 -2.92 8.25
CA PRO A 36 6.12 -1.67 8.02
C PRO A 36 5.72 -0.99 9.33
N ALA A 37 5.54 0.33 9.28
CA ALA A 37 5.12 1.10 10.45
C ALA A 37 3.69 0.70 10.90
N LYS A 38 3.39 0.91 12.18
CA LYS A 38 2.02 0.72 12.69
C LYS A 38 1.06 1.68 11.97
N GLY A 39 -0.02 1.16 11.41
CA GLY A 39 -0.98 1.95 10.63
C GLY A 39 -0.50 2.31 9.22
N TYR A 40 0.48 1.57 8.69
CA TYR A 40 0.88 1.69 7.29
C TYR A 40 -0.33 1.51 6.37
N ARG A 41 -0.38 2.30 5.30
CA ARG A 41 -1.48 2.31 4.33
C ARG A 41 -1.10 1.46 3.12
N GLY A 42 -1.15 0.15 3.30
CA GLY A 42 -0.86 -0.82 2.25
C GLY A 42 -2.05 -1.07 1.34
N PHE A 43 -2.19 -2.30 0.87
CA PHE A 43 -3.35 -2.71 0.06
C PHE A 43 -4.64 -2.70 0.89
N HIS A 44 -5.77 -2.46 0.22
CA HIS A 44 -7.07 -2.49 0.86
C HIS A 44 -7.55 -3.93 1.03
N VAL A 45 -8.19 -4.17 2.15
CA VAL A 45 -9.00 -5.36 2.42
C VAL A 45 -10.41 -4.95 2.74
N ASN A 46 -11.36 -5.81 2.37
CA ASN A 46 -12.76 -5.60 2.67
C ASN A 46 -13.30 -6.81 3.44
N ASN A 47 -13.78 -6.61 4.65
CA ASN A 47 -14.52 -7.63 5.38
C ASN A 47 -15.92 -7.75 4.76
N LEU A 48 -16.08 -8.78 3.93
CA LEU A 48 -17.33 -9.06 3.24
C LEU A 48 -18.49 -9.38 4.18
N ASP A 49 -18.24 -9.81 5.42
CA ASP A 49 -19.31 -10.15 6.38
C ASP A 49 -19.98 -8.89 6.97
N THR A 50 -19.29 -7.75 6.95
CA THR A 50 -19.78 -6.47 7.47
C THR A 50 -20.04 -5.42 6.40
N CYS A 51 -19.50 -5.59 5.19
CA CYS A 51 -19.69 -4.65 4.08
C CYS A 51 -21.17 -4.55 3.70
N ALA A 52 -21.74 -3.35 3.75
CA ALA A 52 -23.14 -3.11 3.40
C ALA A 52 -23.38 -2.80 1.91
N GLY A 53 -22.31 -2.72 1.10
CA GLY A 53 -22.43 -2.39 -0.32
C GLY A 53 -22.98 -0.98 -0.60
N CYS A 54 -22.76 -0.02 0.31
CA CYS A 54 -23.40 1.30 0.27
C CYS A 54 -22.79 2.29 -0.74
N GLY A 55 -21.56 2.06 -1.22
CA GLY A 55 -20.92 2.93 -2.23
C GLY A 55 -20.25 4.20 -1.71
N ASN A 56 -20.35 4.55 -0.42
CA ASN A 56 -19.71 5.77 0.13
C ASN A 56 -18.20 5.86 -0.16
N CYS A 57 -17.51 4.71 -0.21
CA CYS A 57 -16.08 4.65 -0.52
C CYS A 57 -15.77 5.06 -1.97
N GLN A 58 -16.65 4.76 -2.91
CA GLN A 58 -16.58 5.24 -4.29
C GLN A 58 -16.85 6.74 -4.33
N ASP A 59 -17.93 7.21 -3.70
CA ASP A 59 -18.34 8.62 -3.75
C ASP A 59 -17.31 9.58 -3.14
N ILE A 60 -16.62 9.17 -2.06
CA ILE A 60 -15.59 10.01 -1.42
C ILE A 60 -14.26 10.01 -2.20
N CYS A 61 -14.08 9.09 -3.14
CA CYS A 61 -12.80 8.91 -3.83
C CYS A 61 -12.56 10.03 -4.85
N MET A 62 -11.78 11.04 -4.47
CA MET A 62 -11.43 12.17 -5.33
C MET A 62 -10.68 11.79 -6.62
N ASN A 63 -10.09 10.59 -6.66
CA ASN A 63 -9.35 10.09 -7.82
C ASN A 63 -10.19 9.13 -8.69
N GLU A 64 -11.45 8.86 -8.33
CA GLU A 64 -12.31 7.89 -9.02
C GLU A 64 -11.61 6.54 -9.21
N ALA A 65 -10.94 6.09 -8.15
CA ALA A 65 -10.14 4.87 -8.13
C ALA A 65 -10.93 3.66 -7.61
N ILE A 66 -12.19 3.83 -7.23
CA ILE A 66 -13.02 2.77 -6.65
C ILE A 66 -14.29 2.64 -7.48
N ASP A 67 -14.57 1.43 -7.96
CA ASP A 67 -15.81 1.07 -8.65
C ASP A 67 -16.58 0.06 -7.81
N MET A 68 -17.87 0.26 -7.60
CA MET A 68 -18.76 -0.74 -7.01
C MET A 68 -19.16 -1.76 -8.09
N ILE A 69 -18.75 -3.01 -7.93
CA ILE A 69 -19.06 -4.09 -8.87
C ILE A 69 -20.03 -5.09 -8.26
N GLN A 70 -20.88 -5.68 -9.10
CA GLN A 70 -21.76 -6.78 -8.71
C GLN A 70 -20.95 -8.06 -8.57
N VAL A 71 -21.23 -8.83 -7.52
CA VAL A 71 -20.77 -10.21 -7.37
C VAL A 71 -22.00 -11.13 -7.35
N ASP A 72 -21.83 -12.32 -7.91
CA ASP A 72 -22.92 -13.28 -8.13
C ASP A 72 -23.37 -13.98 -6.84
N ASP A 73 -22.57 -13.89 -5.76
CA ASP A 73 -22.80 -14.57 -4.50
C ASP A 73 -23.55 -13.70 -3.48
N ASP A 74 -24.42 -14.33 -2.68
CA ASP A 74 -25.01 -13.73 -1.49
C ASP A 74 -23.90 -13.43 -0.46
N ILE A 75 -23.38 -12.21 -0.49
CA ILE A 75 -22.22 -11.80 0.32
C ILE A 75 -22.53 -11.88 1.82
N ASN A 76 -23.56 -11.14 2.24
CA ASN A 76 -24.06 -11.15 3.60
C ASN A 76 -25.48 -10.54 3.63
N PRO A 77 -26.29 -10.82 4.67
CA PRO A 77 -27.67 -10.33 4.75
C PRO A 77 -27.83 -8.80 4.85
N LYS A 78 -26.76 -8.07 5.18
CA LYS A 78 -26.74 -6.61 5.30
C LYS A 78 -26.38 -5.94 3.96
N ASN A 79 -25.83 -6.67 2.99
CA ASN A 79 -25.51 -6.18 1.67
C ASN A 79 -26.69 -6.42 0.72
N ALA A 80 -27.66 -5.52 0.74
CA ALA A 80 -28.83 -5.60 -0.13
C ALA A 80 -28.53 -5.27 -1.61
N SER A 81 -27.42 -4.58 -1.90
CA SER A 81 -27.06 -4.21 -3.26
C SER A 81 -26.29 -5.32 -4.00
N GLY A 82 -25.67 -6.25 -3.26
CA GLY A 82 -24.76 -7.25 -3.83
C GLY A 82 -23.50 -6.63 -4.46
N LEU A 83 -23.21 -5.37 -4.13
CA LEU A 83 -22.06 -4.64 -4.66
C LEU A 83 -20.89 -4.67 -3.68
N ILE A 84 -19.67 -4.75 -4.22
CA ILE A 84 -18.42 -4.59 -3.48
C ILE A 84 -17.46 -3.64 -4.18
N PRO A 85 -16.62 -2.90 -3.43
CA PRO A 85 -15.62 -2.03 -4.02
C PRO A 85 -14.53 -2.84 -4.72
N ARG A 86 -14.24 -2.51 -5.97
CA ARG A 86 -13.01 -2.85 -6.70
C ARG A 86 -12.14 -1.59 -6.76
N ILE A 87 -10.84 -1.73 -6.63
CA ILE A 87 -9.91 -0.61 -6.48
C ILE A 87 -8.88 -0.64 -7.60
N ASP A 88 -8.75 0.46 -8.32
CA ASP A 88 -7.69 0.69 -9.31
C ASP A 88 -6.48 1.32 -8.64
N TYR A 89 -5.43 0.52 -8.40
CA TYR A 89 -4.17 1.01 -7.82
C TYR A 89 -3.33 1.86 -8.78
N GLY A 90 -3.65 1.89 -10.07
CA GLY A 90 -3.07 2.86 -11.01
C GLY A 90 -3.57 4.28 -10.76
N ARG A 91 -4.74 4.44 -10.12
CA ARG A 91 -5.36 5.75 -9.82
C ARG A 91 -5.35 6.10 -8.33
N CYS A 92 -5.38 5.10 -7.45
CA CYS A 92 -5.40 5.30 -6.01
C CYS A 92 -4.17 6.10 -5.54
N CYS A 93 -4.37 7.02 -4.59
CA CYS A 93 -3.29 7.79 -3.95
C CYS A 93 -3.09 7.46 -2.46
N TRP A 94 -3.71 6.38 -1.96
CA TRP A 94 -3.59 5.90 -0.57
C TRP A 94 -3.93 6.96 0.50
N CYS A 95 -4.89 7.85 0.22
CA CYS A 95 -5.31 8.91 1.14
C CYS A 95 -6.10 8.43 2.35
N GLY A 96 -6.72 7.24 2.30
CA GLY A 96 -7.47 6.63 3.41
C GLY A 96 -8.90 7.13 3.62
N LEU A 97 -9.37 8.11 2.84
CA LEU A 97 -10.72 8.68 3.01
C LEU A 97 -11.84 7.64 2.83
N CYS A 98 -11.64 6.66 1.95
CA CYS A 98 -12.57 5.54 1.73
C CYS A 98 -12.76 4.65 2.97
N ILE A 99 -11.73 4.55 3.81
CA ILE A 99 -11.76 3.78 5.07
C ILE A 99 -12.42 4.63 6.15
N ASP A 100 -12.04 5.91 6.25
CA ASP A 100 -12.59 6.82 7.27
C ASP A 100 -14.10 7.04 7.11
N VAL A 101 -14.64 6.97 5.89
CA VAL A 101 -16.08 7.10 5.61
C VAL A 101 -16.85 5.76 5.75
N CYS A 102 -16.14 4.65 5.94
CA CYS A 102 -16.76 3.33 5.98
C CYS A 102 -17.53 3.12 7.29
N GLY A 103 -18.82 3.46 7.31
CA GLY A 103 -19.68 3.29 8.48
C GLY A 103 -19.65 1.92 9.17
N PRO A 104 -19.60 0.77 8.45
CA PRO A 104 -19.49 -0.55 9.08
C PRO A 104 -18.05 -1.00 9.38
N ASP A 105 -17.04 -0.15 9.15
CA ASP A 105 -15.61 -0.46 9.29
C ASP A 105 -15.18 -1.73 8.52
N SER A 106 -15.81 -1.97 7.36
CA SER A 106 -15.53 -3.17 6.54
C SER A 106 -14.24 -3.03 5.73
N LEU A 107 -13.94 -1.82 5.25
CA LEU A 107 -12.75 -1.53 4.45
C LEU A 107 -11.60 -1.12 5.38
N ALA A 108 -10.42 -1.69 5.18
CA ALA A 108 -9.22 -1.36 5.95
C ALA A 108 -7.94 -1.46 5.10
N PHE A 109 -6.84 -0.89 5.60
CA PHE A 109 -5.52 -1.10 5.02
C PHE A 109 -4.82 -2.30 5.67
N GLU A 110 -4.19 -3.12 4.84
CA GLU A 110 -3.17 -4.07 5.23
C GLU A 110 -1.80 -3.41 5.33
N THR A 111 -0.85 -4.16 5.86
CA THR A 111 0.55 -3.76 5.94
C THR A 111 1.36 -4.14 4.71
N ASP A 112 0.83 -4.98 3.82
CA ASP A 112 1.51 -5.37 2.58
C ASP A 112 1.48 -4.21 1.58
N TYR A 113 2.61 -4.02 0.90
CA TYR A 113 2.89 -2.88 0.02
C TYR A 113 3.66 -3.27 -1.23
N ILE A 114 3.99 -4.55 -1.39
CA ILE A 114 4.80 -5.01 -2.51
C ILE A 114 3.87 -5.72 -3.49
N TYR A 115 3.58 -5.07 -4.61
CA TYR A 115 2.93 -5.71 -5.74
C TYR A 115 3.59 -5.21 -7.01
N VAL A 116 4.17 -6.12 -7.77
CA VAL A 116 4.91 -5.81 -8.99
C VAL A 116 4.39 -6.71 -10.09
N SER A 117 3.87 -6.09 -11.15
CA SER A 117 3.35 -6.78 -12.31
C SER A 117 3.69 -6.00 -13.58
N PRO A 118 4.03 -6.68 -14.70
CA PRO A 118 4.19 -6.04 -15.99
C PRO A 118 2.85 -5.68 -16.66
N ASP A 119 1.76 -6.31 -16.23
CA ASP A 119 0.41 -6.05 -16.76
C ASP A 119 -0.25 -4.89 -16.00
N PRO A 120 -0.68 -3.81 -16.67
CA PRO A 120 -1.37 -2.70 -16.02
C PRO A 120 -2.73 -3.09 -15.44
N ASN A 121 -3.42 -4.07 -16.03
CA ASN A 121 -4.77 -4.43 -15.60
C ASN A 121 -4.75 -5.23 -14.30
N SER A 122 -3.64 -5.86 -13.94
CA SER A 122 -3.50 -6.57 -12.68
C SER A 122 -3.54 -5.65 -11.45
N PHE A 123 -3.45 -4.32 -11.64
CA PHE A 123 -3.66 -3.32 -10.60
C PHE A 123 -5.14 -3.00 -10.35
N LEU A 124 -6.07 -3.54 -11.15
CA LEU A 124 -7.51 -3.55 -10.86
C LEU A 124 -7.78 -4.64 -9.83
N TYR A 125 -7.76 -4.24 -8.58
CA TYR A 125 -7.75 -5.13 -7.44
C TYR A 125 -9.12 -5.30 -6.82
N LEU A 126 -9.49 -6.55 -6.58
CA LEU A 126 -10.61 -6.91 -5.72
C LEU A 126 -10.09 -7.06 -4.29
N PRO A 127 -10.52 -6.19 -3.35
CA PRO A 127 -10.13 -6.28 -1.95
C PRO A 127 -10.41 -7.67 -1.41
N LYS A 128 -9.37 -8.30 -0.88
CA LYS A 128 -9.45 -9.62 -0.27
C LYS A 128 -10.32 -9.55 0.99
N LYS A 129 -10.92 -10.69 1.35
CA LYS A 129 -11.60 -10.82 2.65
C LYS A 129 -10.55 -10.55 3.73
N ARG A 130 -10.84 -9.60 4.62
CA ARG A 130 -9.98 -9.30 5.76
C ARG A 130 -9.71 -10.58 6.54
N ALA A 131 -8.44 -10.95 6.65
CA ALA A 131 -8.00 -12.20 7.26
C ALA A 131 -7.84 -12.03 8.77
N ASP A 132 -8.94 -11.82 9.49
CA ASP A 132 -8.93 -11.85 10.96
C ASP A 132 -8.48 -13.23 11.49
N GLU A 133 -8.31 -14.24 10.62
CA GLU A 133 -7.95 -15.61 10.97
C GLU A 133 -6.83 -16.27 10.13
N ALA A 134 -6.12 -15.56 9.25
CA ALA A 134 -4.96 -16.15 8.56
C ALA A 134 -3.69 -15.36 8.83
N GLY A 135 -2.93 -15.84 9.82
CA GLY A 135 -1.50 -16.07 9.64
C GLY A 135 -0.59 -14.85 9.54
N ALA A 136 0.35 -14.77 10.47
CA ALA A 136 1.49 -13.87 10.46
C ALA A 136 2.55 -14.27 9.41
N ASP A 137 2.13 -14.56 8.19
CA ASP A 137 2.97 -14.92 7.06
C ASP A 137 2.57 -14.04 5.88
N GLY A 138 3.32 -12.95 5.71
CA GLY A 138 3.14 -11.96 4.65
C GLY A 138 3.43 -12.51 3.26
N GLU A 139 2.67 -13.50 2.84
CA GLU A 139 2.64 -14.02 1.49
C GLU A 139 1.40 -13.46 0.80
N ALA A 140 1.61 -12.54 -0.15
CA ALA A 140 0.56 -11.97 -0.97
C ALA A 140 -0.19 -13.08 -1.70
N PRO A 141 -1.54 -13.19 -1.59
CA PRO A 141 -2.27 -14.19 -2.37
C PRO A 141 -2.10 -13.94 -3.86
N GLN A 142 -1.52 -14.94 -4.53
CA GLN A 142 -1.44 -15.06 -5.98
C GLN A 142 -2.87 -15.22 -6.51
N GLN A 143 -3.36 -14.20 -7.21
CA GLN A 143 -4.59 -14.30 -8.01
C GLN A 143 -4.23 -14.90 -9.39
N PRO A 144 -5.18 -15.60 -10.05
CA PRO A 144 -4.93 -16.40 -11.25
C PRO A 144 -4.33 -15.63 -12.43
#